data_AF-A8TQK3-F1
#
_entry.id   AF-A8TQK3-F1
#
_cell.length_a   1.000
_cell.length_b   1.000
_cell.length_c   1.000
_cell.angle_alpha   90.00
_cell.angle_beta   90.00
_cell.angle_gamma   90.00
#
_symmetry.space_group_name_H-M   'P 1'
#
loop_
_entity.id
_entity.type
_entity.pdbx_description
1 polymer ?
#
loop_
_entity_poly.entity_id
_entity_poly.type
_entity_poly.pdbx_seq_one_letter_code
_entity_poly.pdbx_strand_id
1 'polypeptide(L)'
;MSDYDPRAIDTTTAWPAVVDGPAPGIRSRSAIDMCGRAAGPIEIAPANQNSPFDDEADIGGGQLFDQLPRVIREAVDEWAAKLMAQPWRFRREVMGHFAKVFADQFEANIPDMTEDAYEGLKEIGFTCLLERLEDGRPIADLDQARIYLDSVHDHHKHAAQIFLGQTTPRALVIN
;
A
#
# COMPACT_ATOMS: atom_id res chain seq x y z
N MET A 1 -32.75 31.00 -30.52
CA MET A 1 -32.76 30.79 -29.05
C MET A 1 -32.60 29.30 -28.88
N SER A 2 -31.38 28.86 -28.55
CA SER A 2 -30.90 27.48 -28.76
C SER A 2 -31.09 26.63 -27.51
N ASP A 3 -31.48 25.39 -27.74
CA ASP A 3 -31.76 24.33 -26.77
C ASP A 3 -30.59 24.01 -25.83
N TYR A 4 -30.90 23.72 -24.56
CA TYR A 4 -29.97 23.19 -23.57
C TYR A 4 -30.12 21.67 -23.51
N ASP A 5 -29.05 20.93 -23.80
CA ASP A 5 -28.94 19.47 -23.71
C ASP A 5 -28.09 19.07 -22.49
N PRO A 6 -28.61 18.30 -21.51
CA PRO A 6 -27.89 17.98 -20.27
C PRO A 6 -26.98 16.73 -20.34
N ARG A 7 -26.43 16.36 -21.51
CA ARG A 7 -25.65 15.10 -21.67
C ARG A 7 -24.17 15.23 -22.05
N ALA A 8 -23.46 16.29 -21.66
CA ALA A 8 -22.02 16.38 -21.94
C ALA A 8 -21.21 16.82 -20.71
N ILE A 9 -20.90 15.88 -19.82
CA ILE A 9 -19.69 15.97 -18.99
C ILE A 9 -19.08 14.56 -18.90
N ASP A 10 -18.22 14.26 -19.86
CA ASP A 10 -17.15 13.28 -19.71
C ASP A 10 -15.84 14.00 -20.05
N THR A 11 -14.96 14.16 -19.06
CA THR A 11 -13.50 14.12 -19.24
C THR A 11 -12.79 14.29 -17.89
N THR A 12 -12.35 13.16 -17.35
CA THR A 12 -10.96 12.91 -16.91
C THR A 12 -10.23 14.04 -16.18
N THR A 13 -10.23 13.98 -14.85
CA THR A 13 -9.29 14.72 -14.00
C THR A 13 -7.87 14.16 -14.20
N ALA A 14 -7.13 14.73 -15.15
CA ALA A 14 -5.71 14.45 -15.34
C ALA A 14 -4.88 15.21 -14.28
N TRP A 15 -3.96 14.50 -13.64
CA TRP A 15 -2.99 15.03 -12.68
C TRP A 15 -2.01 16.00 -13.37
N PRO A 16 -1.52 17.06 -12.70
CA PRO A 16 -0.59 18.00 -13.34
C PRO A 16 0.80 17.36 -13.51
N ALA A 17 1.31 17.38 -14.74
CA ALA A 17 2.65 16.93 -15.08
C ALA A 17 3.71 17.97 -14.70
N VAL A 18 4.74 17.57 -13.96
CA VAL A 18 5.95 18.37 -13.74
C VAL A 18 6.94 18.04 -14.85
N VAL A 19 7.33 19.07 -15.61
CA VAL A 19 8.42 19.03 -16.60
C VAL A 19 9.69 19.51 -15.93
N ASP A 20 10.76 18.72 -16.00
CA ASP A 20 12.11 19.22 -16.28
C ASP A 20 13.05 18.07 -16.71
N GLY A 21 13.78 18.29 -17.81
CA GLY A 21 14.93 17.48 -18.26
C GLY A 21 16.24 18.26 -18.08
N PRO A 22 17.44 17.77 -18.48
CA PRO A 22 17.66 17.00 -19.73
C PRO A 22 18.78 15.91 -19.75
N ALA A 23 18.64 14.88 -20.61
CA ALA A 23 19.65 14.31 -21.53
C ALA A 23 19.04 13.14 -22.36
N PRO A 24 19.43 12.92 -23.64
CA PRO A 24 18.70 12.05 -24.55
C PRO A 24 19.18 10.60 -24.47
N GLY A 25 18.26 9.67 -24.28
CA GLY A 25 18.46 8.29 -24.74
C GLY A 25 18.10 7.15 -23.80
N ILE A 26 17.91 7.40 -22.50
CA ILE A 26 17.45 6.36 -21.56
C ILE A 26 16.28 6.94 -20.77
N ARG A 27 15.05 6.65 -21.22
CA ARG A 27 13.86 6.89 -20.40
C ARG A 27 13.94 5.90 -19.23
N SER A 28 14.37 6.36 -18.06
CA SER A 28 14.03 5.69 -16.81
C SER A 28 12.51 5.70 -16.69
N ARG A 29 11.87 4.61 -17.10
CA ARG A 29 10.44 4.40 -16.88
C ARG A 29 10.27 4.11 -15.39
N SER A 30 9.41 4.88 -14.73
CA SER A 30 8.97 4.59 -13.37
C SER A 30 8.38 3.16 -13.32
N ALA A 31 8.59 2.43 -12.22
CA ALA A 31 8.04 1.07 -12.07
C ALA A 31 6.50 1.11 -12.11
N ILE A 32 5.92 2.23 -11.66
CA ILE A 32 4.49 2.52 -11.74
C ILE A 32 3.99 2.62 -13.20
N ASP A 33 4.77 3.21 -14.12
CA ASP A 33 4.44 3.23 -15.56
C ASP A 33 4.54 1.83 -16.21
N MET A 34 5.36 0.95 -15.64
CA MET A 34 5.47 -0.45 -16.09
C MET A 34 4.32 -1.32 -15.59
N CYS A 35 3.88 -1.14 -14.34
CA CYS A 35 2.75 -1.87 -13.76
C CYS A 35 1.43 -1.64 -14.51
N GLY A 36 1.26 -0.49 -15.18
CA GLY A 36 0.00 -0.16 -15.86
C GLY A 36 -0.12 -0.57 -17.34
N ARG A 37 1.00 -0.83 -18.05
CA ARG A 37 0.92 -1.07 -19.52
C ARG A 37 2.04 -1.89 -20.16
N ALA A 38 3.13 -2.23 -19.45
CA ALA A 38 4.31 -2.84 -20.08
C ALA A 38 5.04 -3.89 -19.23
N ALA A 39 4.49 -4.32 -18.09
CA ALA A 39 4.92 -5.55 -17.47
C ALA A 39 4.37 -6.70 -18.30
N GLY A 40 5.19 -7.23 -19.20
CA GLY A 40 5.01 -8.60 -19.68
C GLY A 40 4.91 -9.57 -18.48
N PRO A 41 4.52 -10.84 -18.71
CA PRO A 41 4.26 -11.78 -17.63
C PRO A 41 5.37 -11.72 -16.58
N ILE A 42 5.00 -11.47 -15.32
CA ILE A 42 5.90 -11.70 -14.21
C ILE A 42 6.14 -13.20 -14.24
N GLU A 43 7.34 -13.62 -14.64
CA GLU A 43 7.76 -15.02 -14.51
C GLU A 43 7.84 -15.32 -13.01
N ILE A 44 6.69 -15.64 -12.42
CA ILE A 44 6.62 -16.36 -11.16
C ILE A 44 7.09 -17.76 -11.54
N ALA A 45 8.38 -18.03 -11.34
CA ALA A 45 8.89 -19.38 -11.43
C ALA A 45 7.94 -20.27 -10.63
N PRO A 46 7.42 -21.38 -11.20
CA PRO A 46 6.48 -22.23 -10.48
C PRO A 46 7.15 -22.61 -9.17
N ALA A 47 6.54 -22.23 -8.06
CA ALA A 47 6.98 -22.64 -6.75
C ALA A 47 7.09 -24.16 -6.80
N ASN A 48 8.32 -24.67 -6.79
CA ASN A 48 8.58 -26.09 -6.70
C ASN A 48 7.82 -26.58 -5.48
N GLN A 49 6.83 -27.44 -5.73
CA GLN A 49 5.89 -27.97 -4.73
C GLN A 49 6.54 -28.92 -3.72
N ASN A 50 7.83 -28.77 -3.41
CA ASN A 50 8.58 -29.59 -2.47
C ASN A 50 9.66 -28.75 -1.75
N SER A 51 9.28 -27.64 -1.12
CA SER A 51 10.03 -27.19 0.05
C SER A 51 9.37 -27.83 1.26
N PRO A 52 10.08 -28.66 2.05
CA PRO A 52 9.59 -29.00 3.36
C PRO A 52 9.34 -27.66 4.07
N PHE A 53 8.12 -27.46 4.56
CA PHE A 53 7.92 -26.54 5.67
C PHE A 53 8.73 -27.14 6.82
N ASP A 54 10.01 -26.76 6.90
CA ASP A 54 10.77 -26.96 8.11
C ASP A 54 10.07 -26.11 9.17
N ASP A 55 9.32 -26.81 10.03
CA ASP A 55 8.88 -26.32 11.32
C ASP A 55 10.07 -25.63 12.01
N GLU A 56 9.85 -24.47 12.63
CA GLU A 56 10.83 -23.68 13.39
C GLU A 56 11.80 -22.77 12.60
N ALA A 57 11.32 -22.07 11.57
CA ALA A 57 11.87 -20.74 11.32
C ALA A 57 11.34 -19.79 12.42
N ASP A 58 12.21 -19.41 13.35
CA ASP A 58 12.05 -18.22 14.18
C ASP A 58 11.69 -17.04 13.24
N ILE A 59 10.41 -16.71 13.12
CA ILE A 59 9.93 -15.49 12.45
C ILE A 59 10.27 -14.32 13.37
N GLY A 60 11.57 -14.11 13.57
CA GLY A 60 12.13 -13.12 14.45
C GLY A 60 11.92 -11.74 13.85
N GLY A 61 10.86 -11.06 14.26
CA GLY A 61 10.74 -9.59 14.32
C GLY A 61 11.13 -8.77 13.08
N GLY A 62 11.17 -9.36 11.88
CA GLY A 62 11.54 -8.69 10.63
C GLY A 62 10.33 -8.04 9.95
N GLN A 63 10.56 -6.94 9.24
CA GLN A 63 9.53 -6.28 8.44
C GLN A 63 9.02 -7.22 7.34
N LEU A 64 7.71 -7.23 7.08
CA LEU A 64 7.12 -8.03 5.99
C LEU A 64 7.66 -7.56 4.63
N PHE A 65 7.90 -6.26 4.50
CA PHE A 65 8.52 -5.65 3.33
C PHE A 65 9.82 -6.35 2.92
N ASP A 66 10.70 -6.70 3.86
CA ASP A 66 12.00 -7.30 3.55
C ASP A 66 11.89 -8.71 2.93
N GLN A 67 10.76 -9.38 3.18
CA GLN A 67 10.47 -10.73 2.68
C GLN A 67 9.93 -10.72 1.25
N LEU A 68 9.49 -9.56 0.73
CA LEU A 68 8.95 -9.45 -0.62
C LEU A 68 10.04 -9.60 -1.70
N PRO A 69 9.73 -10.13 -2.89
CA PRO A 69 10.62 -10.09 -4.05
C PRO A 69 11.09 -8.66 -4.36
N ARG A 70 12.33 -8.51 -4.82
CA ARG A 70 12.98 -7.21 -5.06
C ARG A 70 12.12 -6.25 -5.89
N VAL A 71 11.54 -6.73 -7.00
CA VAL A 71 10.72 -5.90 -7.90
C VAL A 71 9.50 -5.31 -7.18
N ILE A 72 8.90 -6.09 -6.28
CA ILE A 72 7.75 -5.65 -5.48
C ILE A 72 8.19 -4.64 -4.43
N ARG A 73 9.34 -4.86 -3.78
CA ARG A 73 9.93 -3.88 -2.85
C ARG A 73 10.20 -2.53 -3.52
N GLU A 74 10.75 -2.54 -4.74
CA GLU A 74 11.00 -1.32 -5.52
C GLU A 74 9.70 -0.56 -5.83
N ALA A 75 8.61 -1.27 -6.15
CA ALA A 75 7.31 -0.66 -6.34
C ALA A 75 6.76 -0.04 -5.04
N VAL A 76 6.81 -0.78 -3.93
CA VAL A 76 6.38 -0.28 -2.61
C VAL A 76 7.19 0.95 -2.21
N ASP A 77 8.51 0.95 -2.41
CA ASP A 77 9.39 2.10 -2.15
C ASP A 77 8.99 3.33 -2.98
N GLU A 78 8.66 3.16 -4.26
CA GLU A 78 8.23 4.27 -5.12
C GLU A 78 6.92 4.88 -4.62
N TRP A 79 5.96 4.06 -4.19
CA TRP A 79 4.71 4.53 -3.60
C TRP A 79 4.94 5.23 -2.26
N ALA A 80 5.78 4.67 -1.40
CA ALA A 80 6.13 5.26 -0.10
C ALA A 80 6.76 6.66 -0.28
N ALA A 81 7.70 6.80 -1.20
CA ALA A 81 8.35 8.08 -1.51
C ALA A 81 7.33 9.16 -1.93
N LYS A 82 6.33 8.80 -2.73
CA LYS A 82 5.26 9.73 -3.16
C LYS A 82 4.33 10.13 -2.00
N LEU A 83 4.08 9.21 -1.07
CA LEU A 83 3.17 9.41 0.05
C LEU A 83 3.81 10.09 1.26
N MET A 84 5.13 10.00 1.43
CA MET A 84 5.85 10.52 2.61
C MET A 84 5.65 12.02 2.85
N ALA A 85 5.45 12.81 1.79
CA ALA A 85 5.18 14.25 1.88
C ALA A 85 3.69 14.59 2.12
N GLN A 86 2.78 13.61 2.02
CA GLN A 86 1.34 13.82 2.11
C GLN A 86 0.84 13.71 3.56
N PRO A 87 -0.27 14.37 3.92
CA PRO A 87 -0.91 14.18 5.23
C PRO A 87 -1.49 12.77 5.39
N TRP A 88 -1.55 12.25 6.61
CA TRP A 88 -2.01 10.88 6.91
C TRP A 88 -3.43 10.59 6.41
N ARG A 89 -4.34 11.58 6.48
CA ARG A 89 -5.68 11.46 5.87
C ARG A 89 -5.64 11.02 4.41
N PHE A 90 -4.76 11.65 3.61
CA PHE A 90 -4.62 11.33 2.19
C PHE A 90 -3.92 9.98 1.99
N ARG A 91 -2.91 9.68 2.82
CA ARG A 91 -2.24 8.36 2.79
C ARG A 91 -3.26 7.24 2.98
N ARG A 92 -4.22 7.36 3.91
CA ARG A 92 -5.24 6.32 4.17
C ARG A 92 -6.01 5.91 2.91
N GLU A 93 -6.51 6.90 2.17
CA GLU A 93 -7.29 6.67 0.96
C GLU A 93 -6.43 5.99 -0.13
N VAL A 94 -5.19 6.45 -0.30
CA VAL A 94 -4.29 5.90 -1.31
C VAL A 94 -3.76 4.51 -0.93
N MET A 95 -3.49 4.25 0.35
CA MET A 95 -2.99 2.95 0.81
C MET A 95 -3.99 1.82 0.59
N GLY A 96 -5.30 2.07 0.80
CA GLY A 96 -6.33 1.09 0.47
C GLY A 96 -6.38 0.76 -1.03
N HIS A 97 -6.22 1.78 -1.88
CA HIS A 97 -6.15 1.57 -3.34
C HIS A 97 -4.87 0.82 -3.74
N PHE A 98 -3.73 1.17 -3.16
CA PHE A 98 -2.47 0.44 -3.36
C PHE A 98 -2.62 -1.03 -2.99
N ALA A 99 -3.17 -1.35 -1.83
CA ALA A 99 -3.37 -2.72 -1.36
C ALA A 99 -4.21 -3.55 -2.33
N LYS A 100 -5.29 -2.94 -2.88
CA LYS A 100 -6.11 -3.58 -3.91
C LYS A 100 -5.30 -3.86 -5.18
N VAL A 101 -4.63 -2.84 -5.74
CA VAL A 101 -3.82 -3.01 -6.97
C VAL A 101 -2.70 -4.03 -6.76
N PHE A 102 -2.09 -4.04 -5.57
CA PHE A 102 -1.11 -5.04 -5.18
C PHE A 102 -1.70 -6.45 -5.29
N ALA A 103 -2.84 -6.71 -4.65
CA ALA A 103 -3.49 -8.02 -4.69
C ALA A 103 -3.95 -8.40 -6.11
N ASP A 104 -4.50 -7.45 -6.88
CA ASP A 104 -4.92 -7.66 -8.28
C ASP A 104 -3.76 -8.20 -9.15
N GLN A 105 -2.52 -7.75 -8.90
CA GLN A 105 -1.35 -8.25 -9.65
C GLN A 105 -1.04 -9.72 -9.35
N PHE A 106 -1.23 -10.17 -8.12
CA PHE A 106 -1.03 -11.59 -7.77
C PHE A 106 -2.18 -12.44 -8.30
N GLU A 107 -3.43 -11.98 -8.16
CA GLU A 107 -4.61 -12.66 -8.68
C GLU A 107 -4.49 -12.94 -10.18
N ALA A 108 -3.99 -11.97 -10.95
CA ALA A 108 -3.79 -12.13 -12.39
C ALA A 108 -2.79 -13.25 -12.78
N ASN A 109 -1.95 -13.71 -11.84
CA ASN A 109 -0.89 -14.69 -12.09
C ASN A 109 -1.03 -15.99 -11.29
N ILE A 110 -2.00 -16.10 -10.38
CA ILE A 110 -2.26 -17.29 -9.57
C ILE A 110 -3.62 -17.87 -9.96
N PRO A 111 -3.65 -18.96 -10.75
CA PRO A 111 -4.91 -19.62 -11.08
C PRO A 111 -5.58 -20.12 -9.78
N ASP A 112 -6.89 -19.94 -9.69
CA ASP A 112 -7.74 -20.36 -8.57
C ASP A 112 -7.42 -19.71 -7.21
N MET A 113 -7.02 -18.43 -7.21
CA MET A 113 -6.91 -17.65 -5.98
C MET A 113 -8.25 -17.61 -5.22
N THR A 114 -8.21 -17.92 -3.93
CA THR A 114 -9.39 -17.80 -3.06
C THR A 114 -9.60 -16.36 -2.62
N GLU A 115 -10.84 -16.02 -2.27
CA GLU A 115 -11.18 -14.70 -1.71
C GLU A 115 -10.36 -14.39 -0.44
N ASP A 116 -10.21 -15.38 0.45
CA ASP A 116 -9.39 -15.24 1.66
C ASP A 116 -7.91 -14.94 1.34
N ALA A 117 -7.34 -15.59 0.32
CA ALA A 117 -5.96 -15.33 -0.09
C ALA A 117 -5.81 -13.93 -0.71
N TYR A 118 -6.80 -13.48 -1.48
CA TYR A 118 -6.84 -12.14 -2.04
C TYR A 118 -6.92 -11.06 -0.95
N GLU A 119 -7.80 -11.24 0.04
CA GLU A 119 -7.91 -10.32 1.17
C GLU A 119 -6.64 -10.32 2.02
N GLY A 120 -6.03 -11.49 2.27
CA GLY A 120 -4.73 -11.59 2.93
C GLY A 120 -3.61 -10.84 2.17
N LEU A 121 -3.60 -10.88 0.83
CA LEU A 121 -2.65 -10.13 0.02
C LEU A 121 -2.86 -8.61 0.13
N LYS A 122 -4.11 -8.14 0.23
CA LYS A 122 -4.41 -6.73 0.50
C LYS A 122 -3.83 -6.31 1.84
N GLU A 123 -4.05 -7.10 2.89
CA GLU A 123 -3.53 -6.82 4.23
C GLU A 123 -2.00 -6.80 4.27
N ILE A 124 -1.34 -7.74 3.56
CA ILE A 124 0.12 -7.79 3.41
C ILE A 124 0.62 -6.56 2.67
N GLY A 125 0.06 -6.25 1.50
CA GLY A 125 0.46 -5.10 0.68
C GLY A 125 0.30 -3.78 1.45
N PHE A 126 -0.83 -3.63 2.14
CA PHE A 126 -1.09 -2.48 3.01
C PHE A 126 -0.02 -2.35 4.11
N THR A 127 0.28 -3.44 4.82
CA THR A 127 1.25 -3.43 5.91
C THR A 127 2.66 -3.13 5.40
N CYS A 128 3.07 -3.72 4.29
CA CYS A 128 4.39 -3.46 3.70
C CYS A 128 4.55 -1.99 3.33
N LEU A 129 3.51 -1.34 2.80
CA LEU A 129 3.55 0.09 2.51
C LEU A 129 3.58 0.92 3.80
N LEU A 130 2.86 0.52 4.85
CA LEU A 130 2.91 1.19 6.15
C LEU A 130 4.30 1.17 6.77
N GLU A 131 4.98 0.01 6.76
CA GLU A 131 6.35 -0.14 7.27
C GLU A 131 7.33 0.83 6.60
N ARG A 132 7.10 1.14 5.32
CA ARG A 132 7.93 2.09 4.56
C ARG A 132 7.58 3.56 4.82
N LEU A 133 6.38 3.83 5.33
CA LEU A 133 5.94 5.17 5.74
C LEU A 133 6.26 5.49 7.19
N GLU A 134 6.59 4.47 7.99
CA GLU A 134 6.97 4.62 9.38
C GLU A 134 8.35 5.26 9.53
N ASP A 135 8.44 6.24 10.42
CA ASP A 135 9.68 6.97 10.74
C ASP A 135 10.12 6.76 12.21
N GLY A 136 9.48 5.83 12.91
CA GLY A 136 9.71 5.52 14.33
C GLY A 136 9.21 6.58 15.32
N ARG A 137 8.50 7.62 14.85
CA ARG A 137 7.94 8.65 15.74
C ARG A 137 6.59 8.20 16.30
N PRO A 138 6.17 8.73 17.47
CA PRO A 138 4.84 8.49 17.99
C PRO A 138 3.75 8.94 17.00
N ILE A 139 2.60 8.26 17.05
CA ILE A 139 1.42 8.59 16.25
C ILE A 139 1.01 10.05 16.51
N ALA A 140 0.86 10.82 15.44
CA ALA A 140 0.64 12.26 15.49
C ALA A 140 -0.84 12.66 15.41
N ASP A 141 -1.69 11.85 14.77
CA ASP A 141 -3.10 12.17 14.56
C ASP A 141 -4.00 10.93 14.44
N LEU A 142 -5.32 11.17 14.41
CA LEU A 142 -6.35 10.13 14.35
C LEU A 142 -6.37 9.35 13.03
N ASP A 143 -5.97 9.97 11.91
CA ASP A 143 -5.93 9.27 10.62
C ASP A 143 -4.73 8.32 10.55
N GLN A 144 -3.58 8.71 11.11
CA GLN A 144 -2.45 7.81 11.32
C GLN A 144 -2.82 6.64 12.23
N ALA A 145 -3.52 6.90 13.36
CA ALA A 145 -3.96 5.85 14.27
C ALA A 145 -4.87 4.83 13.57
N ARG A 146 -5.78 5.28 12.70
CA ARG A 146 -6.66 4.39 11.92
C ARG A 146 -5.87 3.50 10.96
N ILE A 147 -4.93 4.07 10.22
CA ILE A 147 -4.04 3.30 9.33
C ILE A 147 -3.29 2.22 10.11
N TYR A 148 -2.76 2.55 11.30
CA TYR A 148 -2.02 1.61 12.13
C TYR A 148 -2.91 0.45 12.65
N LEU A 149 -4.22 0.65 12.82
CA LEU A 149 -5.15 -0.42 13.20
C LEU A 149 -5.41 -1.42 12.06
N ASP A 150 -5.32 -0.98 10.81
CA ASP A 150 -5.56 -1.81 9.61
C ASP A 150 -4.34 -2.67 9.23
N SER A 151 -3.20 -2.46 9.90
CA SER A 151 -1.99 -3.28 9.75
C SER A 151 -2.19 -4.70 10.26
N VAL A 152 -1.50 -5.69 9.70
CA VAL A 152 -1.46 -7.06 10.26
C VAL A 152 -0.61 -7.13 11.54
N HIS A 153 0.42 -6.30 11.65
CA HIS A 153 1.32 -6.27 12.82
C HIS A 153 0.66 -5.81 14.11
N ASP A 154 0.85 -6.59 15.17
CA ASP A 154 0.33 -6.27 16.50
C ASP A 154 0.96 -5.02 17.11
N HIS A 155 2.23 -4.74 16.83
CA HIS A 155 2.88 -3.54 17.36
C HIS A 155 2.29 -2.24 16.78
N HIS A 156 1.90 -2.24 15.49
CA HIS A 156 1.16 -1.12 14.90
C HIS A 156 -0.21 -0.93 15.56
N LYS A 157 -0.98 -2.02 15.71
CA LYS A 157 -2.28 -1.99 16.39
C LYS A 157 -2.15 -1.49 17.82
N HIS A 158 -1.13 -1.96 18.54
CA HIS A 158 -0.85 -1.57 19.91
C HIS A 158 -0.51 -0.07 20.02
N ALA A 159 0.35 0.44 19.14
CA ALA A 159 0.68 1.87 19.10
C ALA A 159 -0.58 2.74 18.87
N ALA A 160 -1.46 2.34 17.95
CA ALA A 160 -2.72 3.01 17.70
C ALA A 160 -3.66 2.99 18.92
N GLN A 161 -3.78 1.84 19.58
CA GLN A 161 -4.61 1.71 20.78
C GLN A 161 -4.12 2.60 21.92
N ILE A 162 -2.80 2.72 22.13
CA ILE A 162 -2.22 3.65 23.11
C ILE A 162 -2.65 5.09 22.79
N PHE A 163 -2.46 5.52 21.54
CA PHE A 163 -2.83 6.88 21.12
C PHE A 163 -4.31 7.16 21.35
N LEU A 164 -5.19 6.24 20.93
CA LEU A 164 -6.64 6.37 21.07
C LEU A 164 -7.07 6.38 22.55
N GLY A 165 -6.47 5.55 23.39
CA GLY A 165 -6.75 5.53 24.83
C GLY A 165 -6.36 6.83 25.56
N GLN A 166 -5.34 7.55 25.07
CA GLN A 166 -4.94 8.86 25.60
C GLN A 166 -5.80 10.01 25.07
N THR A 167 -6.32 9.86 23.85
CA THR A 167 -7.09 10.90 23.14
C THR A 167 -8.59 10.84 23.46
N THR A 168 -9.09 9.70 23.96
CA THR A 168 -10.49 9.58 24.37
C THR A 168 -10.71 10.40 25.64
N PRO A 169 -11.69 11.34 25.67
CA PRO A 169 -11.96 12.11 26.89
C PRO A 169 -12.29 11.12 28.01
N ARG A 170 -11.47 11.10 29.07
CA ARG A 170 -11.86 10.41 30.30
C ARG A 170 -13.14 11.08 30.77
N ALA A 171 -14.26 10.36 30.69
CA ALA A 171 -15.48 10.80 31.32
C ALA A 171 -15.13 11.16 32.77
N LEU A 172 -15.29 12.44 33.12
CA LEU A 172 -15.14 12.91 34.49
C LEU A 172 -16.12 12.10 35.32
N VAL A 173 -15.61 11.20 36.15
CA VAL A 173 -16.37 10.56 37.21
C VAL A 173 -16.69 11.69 38.19
N ILE A 174 -17.88 12.26 38.05
CA ILE A 174 -18.44 13.19 39.03
C ILE A 174 -18.89 12.31 40.19
N ASN A 175 -18.10 12.29 41.27
CA ASN A 175 -18.51 11.78 42.57
C ASN A 175 -19.44 12.77 43.26
#